data_AF-A0A0L7RGE9-F1
#
_entry.id   AF-A0A0L7RGE9-F1
#
_cell.length_a   1.000
_cell.length_b   1.000
_cell.length_c   1.000
_cell.angle_alpha   90.00
_cell.angle_beta   90.00
_cell.angle_gamma   90.00
#
_symmetry.space_group_name_H-M   'P 1'
#
loop_
_entity.id
_entity.type
_entity.pdbx_description
1 polymer ?
#
loop_
_entity_poly.entity_id
_entity_poly.type
_entity_poly.pdbx_seq_one_letter_code
_entity_poly.pdbx_strand_id
1 'polypeptide(L)'
;QPNNQIKYFIPPIPKARRPIRDISITEPNSTYVSKNSENLLLKTTMYNTKRQSQEFNISNTDVPYTDDEDDEDDEDDEDSDNVDSSANTLSNSFCIDSFNTSRNSSSTIHKRSFNSSNRSRFVTPANSSSNSHRVQSQPAKGSIKYYLPLCIAICIISLIVFLCVQEVLHEDEIDKKTEIESSSSKKLNLVEIDKILDKSMETIQNRFHNQKATIWNDISSGIYNVNLFPTKPTIVILFGNETDTLNCLAQLLGQLSGTILGSNDYLILTPKDFPKDVGQTIHNLKMKIIEKKSVIVQDLLSINTEAIKAFHNFCDREKPLVEYAVYIITVIVDGYKSAQRELEFIEKQIFKRLSSHIDKDILDPLITRLTDGIIVPVLPESGMNFNSAECSFSADNKL
;
A
#
# COMPACT_ATOMS: atom_id res chain seq x y z
N GLN A 1 -4.39 -72.91 10.42
CA GLN A 1 -4.21 -72.09 11.64
C GLN A 1 -3.44 -70.82 11.26
N PRO A 2 -3.70 -69.67 11.91
CA PRO A 2 -4.59 -68.63 11.37
C PRO A 2 -3.89 -67.56 10.51
N ASN A 3 -4.68 -66.99 9.61
CA ASN A 3 -4.34 -65.97 8.64
C ASN A 3 -4.23 -64.60 9.34
N ASN A 4 -3.01 -64.14 9.61
CA ASN A 4 -2.76 -62.84 10.23
C ASN A 4 -2.94 -61.72 9.20
N GLN A 5 -4.17 -61.24 9.05
CA GLN A 5 -4.44 -60.01 8.29
C GLN A 5 -4.06 -58.79 9.14
N ILE A 6 -3.09 -58.03 8.66
CA ILE A 6 -2.66 -56.76 9.22
C ILE A 6 -3.83 -55.78 9.09
N LYS A 7 -4.41 -55.42 10.23
CA LYS A 7 -5.50 -54.44 10.32
C LYS A 7 -4.89 -53.05 10.19
N TYR A 8 -5.01 -52.45 9.00
CA TYR A 8 -4.56 -51.09 8.78
C TYR A 8 -5.36 -50.11 9.65
N PHE A 9 -4.62 -49.21 10.30
CA PHE A 9 -5.19 -48.15 11.13
C PHE A 9 -5.94 -47.18 10.24
N ILE A 10 -7.28 -47.18 10.34
CA ILE A 10 -8.13 -46.21 9.67
C ILE A 10 -8.10 -44.94 10.52
N PRO A 11 -7.53 -43.83 10.03
CA PRO A 11 -7.54 -42.58 10.78
C PRO A 11 -8.99 -42.10 10.98
N PRO A 12 -9.30 -41.48 12.12
CA PRO A 12 -10.65 -40.97 12.38
C PRO A 12 -11.03 -39.94 11.32
N ILE A 13 -12.22 -40.12 10.75
CA ILE A 13 -12.80 -39.18 9.78
C ILE A 13 -12.93 -37.81 10.47
N PRO A 14 -12.33 -36.74 9.92
CA PRO A 14 -12.45 -35.41 10.48
C PRO A 14 -13.93 -35.01 10.56
N LYS A 15 -14.42 -34.71 11.77
CA LYS A 15 -15.75 -34.15 11.93
C LYS A 15 -15.80 -32.78 11.26
N ALA A 16 -16.82 -32.55 10.44
CA ALA A 16 -17.07 -31.26 9.81
C ALA A 16 -17.10 -30.15 10.87
N ARG A 17 -16.36 -29.07 10.62
CA ARG A 17 -16.34 -27.88 11.47
C ARG A 17 -17.75 -27.27 11.48
N ARG A 18 -18.27 -26.94 12.66
CA ARG A 18 -19.58 -26.27 12.77
C ARG A 18 -19.57 -24.95 12.00
N PRO A 19 -20.67 -24.55 11.35
CA PRO A 19 -20.80 -23.27 10.67
C PRO A 19 -20.51 -22.11 11.62
N ILE A 20 -19.78 -21.10 11.15
CA ILE A 20 -19.39 -19.91 11.93
C ILE A 20 -20.59 -18.98 12.24
N ARG A 21 -21.80 -19.30 11.76
CA ARG A 21 -22.96 -18.41 11.80
C ARG A 21 -24.18 -18.94 12.57
N ASP A 22 -23.97 -19.65 13.67
CA ASP A 22 -25.05 -19.95 14.63
C ASP A 22 -24.65 -19.54 16.06
N ILE A 23 -24.42 -18.23 16.23
CA ILE A 23 -24.43 -17.61 17.55
C ILE A 23 -25.59 -16.60 17.53
N SER A 24 -26.77 -17.07 17.94
CA SER A 24 -27.83 -16.19 18.43
C SER A 24 -27.31 -15.55 19.72
N ILE A 25 -26.82 -14.32 19.61
CA ILE A 25 -26.41 -13.51 20.76
C ILE A 25 -27.68 -13.09 21.48
N THR A 26 -28.02 -13.83 22.53
CA THR A 26 -28.91 -13.33 23.58
C THR A 26 -28.08 -12.41 24.46
N GLU A 27 -28.32 -11.11 24.38
CA GLU A 27 -27.63 -10.08 25.16
C GLU A 27 -27.81 -10.28 26.66
N PRO A 28 -26.71 -10.33 27.45
CA PRO A 28 -26.75 -9.96 28.85
C PRO A 28 -26.27 -8.50 28.98
N ASN A 29 -27.16 -7.65 29.50
CA ASN A 29 -26.86 -6.31 30.00
C ASN A 29 -25.55 -6.31 30.82
N SER A 30 -24.50 -5.70 30.29
CA SER A 30 -23.33 -5.33 31.07
C SER A 30 -22.95 -3.89 30.76
N THR A 31 -23.21 -3.03 31.74
CA THR A 31 -22.90 -1.61 31.76
C THR A 31 -21.38 -1.43 31.93
N TYR A 32 -20.65 -1.33 30.82
CA TYR A 32 -19.29 -0.78 30.83
C TYR A 32 -19.31 0.58 30.14
N VAL A 33 -19.27 1.62 30.97
CA VAL A 33 -19.08 3.02 30.58
C VAL A 33 -17.67 3.16 30.01
N SER A 34 -17.56 3.09 28.68
CA SER A 34 -16.33 3.41 27.95
C SER A 34 -16.27 4.92 27.70
N LYS A 35 -15.34 5.58 28.39
CA LYS A 35 -14.98 6.98 28.16
C LYS A 35 -14.19 7.09 26.86
N ASN A 36 -14.87 7.16 25.72
CA ASN A 36 -14.29 7.67 24.46
C ASN A 36 -15.35 8.07 23.40
N SER A 37 -16.51 8.56 23.84
CA SER A 37 -17.63 8.92 22.95
C SER A 37 -17.48 10.26 22.24
N GLU A 38 -16.57 11.13 22.67
CA GLU A 38 -16.45 12.49 22.11
C GLU A 38 -15.83 12.50 20.70
N ASN A 39 -14.85 11.62 20.42
CA ASN A 39 -14.24 11.52 19.10
C ASN A 39 -15.16 10.84 18.06
N LEU A 40 -16.11 10.03 18.49
CA LEU A 40 -17.06 9.36 17.59
C LEU A 40 -18.22 10.30 17.20
N LEU A 41 -18.55 11.29 18.02
CA LEU A 41 -19.63 12.24 17.73
C LEU A 41 -19.18 13.26 16.66
N LEU A 42 -17.94 13.74 16.73
CA LEU A 42 -17.30 14.55 15.68
C LEU A 42 -17.19 13.80 14.33
N LYS A 43 -17.00 12.48 14.38
CA LYS A 43 -16.94 11.60 13.20
C LYS A 43 -18.23 11.59 12.36
N THR A 44 -19.38 11.83 12.99
CA THR A 44 -20.70 11.75 12.30
C THR A 44 -21.16 13.11 11.78
N THR A 45 -20.79 14.20 12.45
CA THR A 45 -21.19 15.56 12.03
C THR A 45 -20.43 16.02 10.79
N MET A 46 -19.15 15.66 10.62
CA MET A 46 -18.35 16.12 9.48
C MET A 46 -18.82 15.55 8.13
N TYR A 47 -19.23 14.28 8.09
CA TYR A 47 -19.78 13.66 6.86
C TYR A 47 -21.20 14.15 6.52
N ASN A 48 -21.99 14.58 7.51
CA ASN A 48 -23.35 15.08 7.28
C ASN A 48 -23.40 16.58 6.93
N THR A 49 -22.54 17.41 7.54
CA THR A 49 -22.58 18.87 7.29
C THR A 49 -22.13 19.25 5.88
N LYS A 50 -21.23 18.50 5.24
CA LYS A 50 -20.80 18.77 3.85
C LYS A 50 -21.76 18.25 2.78
N ARG A 51 -22.69 17.33 3.12
CA ARG A 51 -23.71 16.84 2.18
C ARG A 51 -24.90 17.79 2.07
N GLN A 52 -25.13 18.62 3.09
CA GLN A 52 -26.28 19.52 3.16
C GLN A 52 -26.07 20.86 2.45
N SER A 53 -24.84 21.19 2.05
CA SER A 53 -24.51 22.40 1.26
C SER A 53 -24.51 22.19 -0.25
N GLN A 54 -24.85 20.99 -0.74
CA GLN A 54 -24.87 20.65 -2.17
C GLN A 54 -26.29 20.50 -2.75
N GLU A 55 -27.34 20.64 -1.94
CA GLU A 55 -28.74 20.64 -2.37
C GLU A 55 -29.40 22.00 -2.09
N PHE A 56 -29.00 23.09 -2.75
CA PHE A 56 -29.87 24.28 -2.90
C PHE A 56 -29.38 25.19 -4.03
N ASN A 57 -30.07 25.09 -5.17
CA ASN A 57 -30.25 26.06 -6.28
C ASN A 57 -30.22 25.38 -7.66
N ILE A 58 -31.19 24.50 -7.91
CA ILE A 58 -31.71 24.30 -9.27
C ILE A 58 -33.05 25.05 -9.29
N SER A 59 -32.99 26.29 -9.76
CA SER A 59 -34.14 27.12 -10.07
C SER A 59 -34.80 26.55 -11.32
N ASN A 60 -35.91 25.83 -11.13
CA ASN A 60 -36.85 25.45 -12.18
C ASN A 60 -37.30 26.71 -12.94
N THR A 61 -36.86 26.84 -14.18
CA THR A 61 -37.51 27.70 -15.17
C THR A 61 -38.21 26.76 -16.15
N ASP A 62 -39.52 26.71 -16.03
CA ASP A 62 -40.42 26.04 -16.95
C ASP A 62 -40.30 26.70 -18.33
N VAL A 63 -39.79 25.95 -19.31
CA VAL A 63 -39.85 26.33 -20.73
C VAL A 63 -40.79 25.34 -21.42
N PRO A 64 -41.92 25.79 -21.98
CA PRO A 64 -42.83 24.93 -22.71
C PRO A 64 -42.23 24.65 -24.09
N TYR A 65 -42.10 23.36 -24.43
CA TYR A 65 -41.83 22.92 -25.80
C TYR A 65 -43.10 23.09 -26.63
N THR A 66 -43.01 23.94 -27.65
CA THR A 66 -43.95 23.97 -28.78
C THR A 66 -43.45 22.98 -29.82
N ASP A 67 -44.23 21.92 -30.02
CA ASP A 67 -44.39 21.27 -31.32
C ASP A 67 -44.72 22.36 -32.35
N ASP A 68 -44.01 22.37 -33.47
CA ASP A 68 -44.59 22.70 -34.77
C ASP A 68 -43.71 22.07 -35.86
N GLU A 69 -44.42 21.46 -36.79
CA GLU A 69 -43.99 20.60 -37.89
C GLU A 69 -43.47 21.43 -39.10
N ASP A 70 -43.20 20.70 -40.19
CA ASP A 70 -43.08 21.14 -41.59
C ASP A 70 -41.72 21.73 -42.01
N ASP A 71 -41.16 21.46 -43.18
CA ASP A 71 -41.28 20.47 -44.27
C ASP A 71 -40.21 20.92 -45.31
N GLU A 72 -40.03 20.14 -46.37
CA GLU A 72 -39.38 20.49 -47.65
C GLU A 72 -37.85 20.31 -47.67
N ASP A 73 -37.37 19.20 -48.21
CA ASP A 73 -37.16 18.93 -49.65
C ASP A 73 -35.86 19.58 -50.14
N ASP A 74 -34.89 18.75 -50.48
CA ASP A 74 -34.17 18.89 -51.75
C ASP A 74 -33.48 17.56 -52.07
N GLU A 75 -34.02 16.96 -53.13
CA GLU A 75 -33.43 15.94 -53.97
C GLU A 75 -32.09 16.45 -54.53
N ASP A 76 -31.09 15.57 -54.64
CA ASP A 76 -30.49 15.30 -55.95
C ASP A 76 -29.41 14.21 -55.85
N ASP A 77 -29.53 13.33 -56.83
CA ASP A 77 -28.77 12.14 -57.14
C ASP A 77 -27.27 12.39 -57.38
N GLU A 78 -26.46 11.34 -57.21
CA GLU A 78 -25.70 10.76 -58.32
C GLU A 78 -24.82 9.58 -57.85
N ASP A 79 -25.23 8.39 -58.27
CA ASP A 79 -24.44 7.31 -58.87
C ASP A 79 -23.03 6.98 -58.35
N SER A 80 -22.89 5.75 -57.84
CA SER A 80 -21.77 4.87 -58.17
C SER A 80 -22.00 3.44 -57.66
N ASP A 81 -22.62 2.64 -58.54
CA ASP A 81 -22.31 1.25 -58.88
C ASP A 81 -21.66 0.28 -57.85
N ASN A 82 -22.44 -0.79 -57.60
CA ASN A 82 -22.05 -2.21 -57.69
C ASN A 82 -20.79 -2.69 -56.94
N VAL A 83 -20.98 -3.44 -55.85
CA VAL A 83 -20.47 -4.83 -55.76
C VAL A 83 -21.42 -5.71 -54.95
N ASP A 84 -21.82 -6.78 -55.63
CA ASP A 84 -22.45 -8.04 -55.25
C ASP A 84 -22.94 -8.36 -53.83
N SER A 85 -24.16 -8.87 -53.90
CA SER A 85 -24.90 -9.65 -52.93
C SER A 85 -24.19 -10.95 -52.54
N SER A 86 -24.18 -11.24 -51.24
CA SER A 86 -24.56 -12.58 -50.79
C SER A 86 -25.32 -12.50 -49.48
N ALA A 87 -26.62 -12.71 -49.61
CA ALA A 87 -27.58 -12.88 -48.54
C ALA A 87 -27.20 -14.08 -47.65
N ASN A 88 -27.41 -13.93 -46.35
CA ASN A 88 -28.19 -14.89 -45.57
C ASN A 88 -28.70 -14.20 -44.30
N THR A 89 -29.90 -13.67 -44.43
CA THR A 89 -30.81 -13.31 -43.35
C THR A 89 -31.28 -14.59 -42.67
N LEU A 90 -31.06 -14.71 -41.37
CA LEU A 90 -31.95 -15.47 -40.49
C LEU A 90 -31.85 -14.90 -39.08
N SER A 91 -32.79 -14.00 -38.84
CA SER A 91 -33.35 -13.65 -37.54
C SER A 91 -33.62 -14.90 -36.71
N ASN A 92 -33.12 -14.94 -35.48
CA ASN A 92 -33.97 -15.16 -34.30
C ASN A 92 -33.21 -15.16 -32.97
N SER A 93 -33.91 -14.59 -31.98
CA SER A 93 -33.97 -15.03 -30.58
C SER A 93 -32.82 -14.65 -29.65
N PHE A 94 -33.09 -13.60 -28.89
CA PHE A 94 -32.85 -13.55 -27.44
C PHE A 94 -33.04 -14.93 -26.79
N CYS A 95 -32.03 -15.41 -26.06
CA CYS A 95 -32.17 -16.40 -25.00
C CYS A 95 -31.09 -16.15 -23.95
N ILE A 96 -31.53 -15.62 -22.82
CA ILE A 96 -30.85 -15.71 -21.53
C ILE A 96 -30.88 -17.19 -21.15
N ASP A 97 -29.72 -17.85 -21.10
CA ASP A 97 -29.60 -19.12 -20.42
C ASP A 97 -28.35 -19.18 -19.54
N SER A 98 -28.67 -19.21 -18.25
CA SER A 98 -27.90 -19.68 -17.13
C SER A 98 -27.16 -21.00 -17.39
N PHE A 99 -25.83 -20.98 -17.28
CA PHE A 99 -25.03 -22.19 -17.16
C PHE A 99 -24.67 -22.46 -15.70
N ASN A 100 -25.52 -23.26 -15.06
CA ASN A 100 -25.08 -24.24 -14.08
C ASN A 100 -24.53 -25.45 -14.86
N THR A 101 -23.24 -25.73 -14.73
CA THR A 101 -22.79 -27.13 -14.78
C THR A 101 -21.47 -27.33 -14.06
N SER A 102 -21.59 -28.08 -12.97
CA SER A 102 -20.59 -28.94 -12.38
C SER A 102 -19.94 -29.85 -13.44
N ARG A 103 -18.60 -29.89 -13.47
CA ARG A 103 -17.89 -31.14 -13.77
C ARG A 103 -16.46 -31.11 -13.26
N ASN A 104 -16.18 -32.13 -12.45
CA ASN A 104 -14.90 -32.62 -12.02
C ASN A 104 -13.86 -32.59 -13.14
N SER A 105 -12.67 -32.09 -12.84
CA SER A 105 -11.43 -32.59 -13.43
C SER A 105 -10.31 -32.45 -12.42
N SER A 106 -9.90 -33.62 -11.95
CA SER A 106 -8.70 -33.92 -11.19
C SER A 106 -7.46 -33.52 -11.99
N SER A 107 -6.63 -32.64 -11.45
CA SER A 107 -5.22 -32.57 -11.81
C SER A 107 -4.35 -32.42 -10.56
N THR A 108 -3.52 -33.44 -10.40
CA THR A 108 -2.49 -33.69 -9.41
C THR A 108 -1.56 -32.51 -9.16
N ILE A 109 -1.54 -32.02 -7.92
CA ILE A 109 -0.52 -31.09 -7.41
C ILE A 109 0.66 -31.91 -6.88
N HIS A 110 1.79 -31.86 -7.58
CA HIS A 110 3.08 -32.30 -7.07
C HIS A 110 3.60 -31.30 -6.02
N LYS A 111 3.39 -31.60 -4.74
CA LYS A 111 4.13 -30.96 -3.64
C LYS A 111 5.51 -31.59 -3.52
N ARG A 112 6.56 -30.87 -3.94
CA ARG A 112 7.94 -31.12 -3.52
C ARG A 112 8.13 -30.57 -2.10
N SER A 113 8.18 -31.45 -1.12
CA SER A 113 8.70 -31.16 0.22
C SER A 113 10.20 -31.45 0.25
N PHE A 114 11.04 -30.45 0.54
CA PHE A 114 12.43 -30.70 0.92
C PHE A 114 12.59 -30.59 2.44
N ASN A 115 12.99 -31.76 2.95
CA ASN A 115 13.37 -32.16 4.30
C ASN A 115 14.03 -31.09 5.19
N SER A 116 13.45 -30.94 6.38
CA SER A 116 14.16 -30.57 7.59
C SER A 116 15.05 -31.73 8.05
N SER A 117 16.36 -31.48 8.15
CA SER A 117 17.30 -32.43 8.74
C SER A 117 17.48 -32.14 10.23
N ASN A 118 16.51 -32.57 11.04
CA ASN A 118 16.71 -32.74 12.48
C ASN A 118 17.31 -34.13 12.72
N ARG A 119 18.63 -34.18 12.87
CA ARG A 119 19.35 -35.41 13.25
C ARG A 119 19.55 -35.44 14.75
N SER A 120 18.62 -36.08 15.45
CA SER A 120 18.81 -36.62 16.79
C SER A 120 19.52 -37.99 16.70
N ARG A 121 20.53 -38.20 17.55
CA ARG A 121 21.03 -39.51 17.97
C ARG A 121 21.21 -39.47 19.48
N PHE A 122 20.32 -40.12 20.23
CA PHE A 122 20.41 -41.52 20.68
C PHE A 122 21.42 -41.74 21.82
N VAL A 123 20.86 -41.59 23.03
CA VAL A 123 20.90 -42.50 24.19
C VAL A 123 21.81 -43.75 24.08
N THR A 124 22.78 -43.77 25.01
CA THR A 124 23.35 -44.85 25.86
C THR A 124 23.41 -46.30 25.38
N PRO A 125 24.49 -47.01 25.74
CA PRO A 125 24.31 -48.08 26.71
C PRO A 125 25.39 -48.14 27.82
N ALA A 126 24.94 -48.60 28.98
CA ALA A 126 25.78 -49.04 30.09
C ALA A 126 26.36 -50.44 29.83
N ASN A 127 27.63 -50.68 30.17
CA ASN A 127 28.01 -51.65 31.20
C ASN A 127 29.54 -51.87 31.32
N SER A 128 29.99 -51.81 32.57
CA SER A 128 31.02 -52.63 33.25
C SER A 128 32.29 -53.08 32.51
N SER A 129 33.44 -52.63 33.01
CA SER A 129 34.45 -53.55 33.57
C SER A 129 35.49 -52.80 34.38
N SER A 130 35.73 -53.35 35.57
CA SER A 130 36.89 -53.17 36.45
C SER A 130 38.22 -52.93 35.72
N ASN A 131 39.00 -51.95 36.19
CA ASN A 131 40.37 -52.21 36.59
C ASN A 131 40.89 -51.11 37.52
N SER A 132 41.21 -51.55 38.74
CA SER A 132 41.92 -50.82 39.77
C SER A 132 43.37 -50.64 39.34
N HIS A 133 43.77 -49.40 39.03
CA HIS A 133 45.16 -48.99 39.13
C HIS A 133 45.24 -47.72 39.96
N ARG A 134 45.69 -47.93 41.20
CA ARG A 134 46.12 -46.95 42.18
C ARG A 134 47.32 -46.19 41.59
N VAL A 135 47.07 -45.06 40.93
CA VAL A 135 48.13 -44.13 40.53
C VAL A 135 48.40 -43.17 41.68
N GLN A 136 49.62 -43.32 42.18
CA GLN A 136 50.27 -42.61 43.26
C GLN A 136 50.36 -41.11 42.91
N SER A 137 49.60 -40.28 43.64
CA SER A 137 49.67 -38.82 43.54
C SER A 137 50.98 -38.31 44.13
N GLN A 138 51.93 -37.92 43.28
CA GLN A 138 53.03 -37.07 43.68
C GLN A 138 52.61 -35.59 43.64
N PRO A 139 52.86 -34.80 44.69
CA PRO A 139 52.61 -33.37 44.67
C PRO A 139 53.67 -32.68 43.80
N ALA A 140 53.32 -32.42 42.54
CA ALA A 140 54.11 -31.55 41.69
C ALA A 140 54.02 -30.12 42.24
N LYS A 141 55.04 -29.70 42.98
CA LYS A 141 55.32 -28.29 43.28
C LYS A 141 55.74 -27.60 41.97
N GLY A 142 54.77 -27.35 41.10
CA GLY A 142 54.90 -26.61 39.85
C GLY A 142 54.67 -25.12 40.08
N SER A 143 55.59 -24.31 39.57
CA SER A 143 55.68 -22.86 39.70
C SER A 143 54.47 -22.10 39.12
N ILE A 144 53.49 -21.80 39.99
CA ILE A 144 52.29 -20.97 39.71
C ILE A 144 52.62 -19.54 39.22
N LYS A 145 53.88 -19.10 39.29
CA LYS A 145 54.27 -17.71 39.03
C LYS A 145 54.17 -17.26 37.57
N TYR A 146 54.11 -18.17 36.60
CA TYR A 146 54.07 -17.81 35.16
C TYR A 146 52.66 -17.77 34.55
N TYR A 147 51.67 -18.43 35.17
CA TYR A 147 50.29 -18.47 34.66
C TYR A 147 49.46 -17.26 35.09
N LEU A 148 49.82 -16.62 36.21
CA LEU A 148 49.12 -15.44 36.71
C LEU A 148 49.11 -14.24 35.73
N PRO A 149 50.24 -13.82 35.12
CA PRO A 149 50.21 -12.73 34.14
C PRO A 149 49.47 -13.09 32.84
N LEU A 150 49.50 -14.37 32.43
CA LEU A 150 48.78 -14.85 31.25
C LEU A 150 47.26 -14.77 31.46
N CYS A 151 46.77 -15.19 32.63
CA CYS A 151 45.35 -15.07 32.98
C CYS A 151 44.89 -13.60 33.02
N ILE A 152 45.72 -12.70 33.57
CA ILE A 152 45.40 -11.26 33.60
C ILE A 152 45.30 -10.70 32.17
N ALA A 153 46.23 -11.05 31.28
CA ALA A 153 46.19 -10.60 29.89
C ALA A 153 44.94 -11.08 29.14
N ILE A 154 44.54 -12.35 29.33
CA ILE A 154 43.32 -12.91 28.72
C ILE A 154 42.07 -12.19 29.25
N CYS A 155 42.00 -11.91 30.56
CA CYS A 155 40.88 -11.17 31.13
C CYS A 155 40.78 -9.75 30.54
N ILE A 156 41.90 -9.04 30.38
CA ILE A 156 41.92 -7.70 29.77
C ILE A 156 41.42 -7.75 28.32
N ILE A 157 41.89 -8.70 27.51
CA ILE A 157 41.45 -8.85 26.12
C ILE A 157 39.95 -9.15 26.06
N SER A 158 39.44 -10.04 26.93
CA SER A 158 38.02 -10.36 26.98
C SER A 158 37.16 -9.14 27.35
N LEU A 159 37.66 -8.28 28.23
CA LEU A 159 36.98 -7.07 28.66
C LEU A 159 36.96 -6.02 27.55
N ILE A 160 38.05 -5.87 26.78
CA ILE A 160 38.09 -4.98 25.61
C ILE A 160 37.10 -5.45 24.54
N VAL A 161 37.08 -6.74 24.21
CA VAL A 161 36.12 -7.29 23.23
C VAL A 161 34.69 -7.09 23.70
N PHE A 162 34.42 -7.31 24.99
CA PHE A 162 33.09 -7.07 25.57
C PHE A 162 32.68 -5.60 25.46
N LEU A 163 33.58 -4.65 25.75
CA LEU A 163 33.31 -3.23 25.60
C LEU A 163 33.05 -2.83 24.15
N CYS A 164 33.83 -3.35 23.18
CA CYS A 164 33.57 -3.10 21.76
C CYS A 164 32.23 -3.67 21.29
N VAL A 165 31.82 -4.85 21.78
CA VAL A 165 30.51 -5.43 21.45
C VAL A 165 29.37 -4.63 22.07
N GLN A 166 29.56 -4.11 23.30
CA GLN A 166 28.58 -3.23 23.94
C GLN A 166 28.41 -1.93 23.16
N GLU A 167 29.49 -1.33 22.66
CA GLU A 167 29.44 -0.09 21.87
C GLU A 167 28.66 -0.29 20.56
N VAL A 168 28.87 -1.40 19.85
CA VAL A 168 28.12 -1.75 18.62
C VAL A 168 26.65 -2.07 18.90
N LEU A 169 26.34 -2.76 20.00
CA LEU A 169 24.95 -3.05 20.37
C LEU A 169 24.20 -1.82 20.89
N HIS A 170 24.91 -0.85 21.48
CA HIS A 170 24.31 0.35 22.04
C HIS A 170 23.97 1.40 20.95
N GLU A 171 24.66 1.40 19.81
CA GLU A 171 24.24 2.17 18.63
C GLU A 171 22.87 1.71 18.11
N ASP A 172 22.60 0.39 18.07
CA ASP A 172 21.31 -0.17 17.62
C ASP A 172 20.12 0.13 18.58
N GLU A 173 20.39 0.45 19.85
CA GLU A 173 19.34 0.73 20.86
C GLU A 173 19.11 2.23 21.10
N ILE A 174 20.14 3.08 20.94
CA ILE A 174 19.99 4.55 21.01
C ILE A 174 19.13 5.06 19.84
N ASP A 175 19.27 4.48 18.64
CA ASP A 175 18.44 4.86 17.50
C ASP A 175 16.96 4.56 17.75
N LYS A 176 16.63 3.46 18.45
CA LYS A 176 15.24 3.11 18.76
C LYS A 176 14.63 3.93 19.88
N LYS A 177 15.42 4.35 20.88
CA LYS A 177 14.88 5.07 22.04
C LYS A 177 14.81 6.58 21.82
N THR A 178 15.72 7.16 21.04
CA THR A 178 15.69 8.59 20.69
C THR A 178 14.56 8.91 19.71
N GLU A 179 14.16 7.96 18.86
CA GLU A 179 13.04 8.10 17.92
C GLU A 179 11.66 8.11 18.63
N ILE A 180 11.54 7.54 19.83
CA ILE A 180 10.28 7.47 20.59
C ILE A 180 10.04 8.73 21.44
N GLU A 181 11.08 9.40 21.97
CA GLU A 181 10.89 10.61 22.78
C GLU A 181 10.92 11.91 21.95
N SER A 182 11.59 11.94 20.79
CA SER A 182 11.58 13.11 19.89
C SER A 182 10.33 13.20 19.00
N SER A 183 9.56 12.12 18.86
CA SER A 183 8.25 12.09 18.16
C SER A 183 7.06 12.52 19.06
N SER A 184 7.28 12.75 20.36
CA SER A 184 6.30 13.39 21.24
C SER A 184 6.28 14.93 21.09
N SER A 185 7.20 15.51 20.30
CA SER A 185 7.23 16.93 19.98
C SER A 185 6.18 17.26 18.91
N LYS A 186 5.09 17.89 19.36
CA LYS A 186 3.98 18.44 18.56
C LYS A 186 3.16 17.43 17.77
N LYS A 187 2.38 16.61 18.49
CA LYS A 187 1.11 16.13 17.93
C LYS A 187 0.25 17.36 17.65
N LEU A 188 0.26 17.84 16.40
CA LEU A 188 -0.59 18.94 15.96
C LEU A 188 -2.03 18.65 16.39
N ASN A 189 -2.70 19.67 16.92
CA ASN A 189 -4.10 19.52 17.30
C ASN A 189 -4.89 19.20 16.03
N LEU A 190 -5.82 18.24 16.08
CA LEU A 190 -6.67 17.90 14.92
C LEU A 190 -7.40 19.13 14.35
N VAL A 191 -7.72 20.11 15.20
CA VAL A 191 -8.31 21.40 14.79
C VAL A 191 -7.32 22.27 14.00
N GLU A 192 -6.05 22.24 14.37
CA GLU A 192 -4.99 22.96 13.65
C GLU A 192 -4.70 22.29 12.30
N ILE A 193 -4.66 20.95 12.27
CA ILE A 193 -4.56 20.16 11.05
C ILE A 193 -5.70 20.50 10.09
N ASP A 194 -6.95 20.50 10.57
CA ASP A 194 -8.13 20.82 9.78
C ASP A 194 -8.03 22.23 9.16
N LYS A 195 -7.64 23.22 9.97
CA LYS A 195 -7.44 24.60 9.51
C LYS A 195 -6.33 24.74 8.47
N ILE A 196 -5.18 24.08 8.67
CA ILE A 196 -4.06 24.08 7.71
C ILE A 196 -4.54 23.44 6.41
N LEU A 197 -5.19 22.28 6.51
CA LEU A 197 -5.68 21.51 5.37
C LEU A 197 -6.68 22.31 4.54
N ASP A 198 -7.70 22.90 5.17
CA ASP A 198 -8.73 23.68 4.48
C ASP A 198 -8.11 24.89 3.76
N LYS A 199 -7.27 25.68 4.45
CA LYS A 199 -6.64 26.87 3.87
C LYS A 199 -5.70 26.52 2.70
N SER A 200 -4.88 25.48 2.87
CA SER A 200 -3.98 25.02 1.82
C SER A 200 -4.73 24.45 0.63
N MET A 201 -5.80 23.69 0.87
CA MET A 201 -6.58 23.10 -0.20
C MET A 201 -7.33 24.16 -1.01
N GLU A 202 -7.87 25.20 -0.36
CA GLU A 202 -8.45 26.37 -1.04
C GLU A 202 -7.40 27.06 -1.93
N THR A 203 -6.18 27.23 -1.41
CA THR A 203 -5.07 27.83 -2.17
C THR A 203 -4.70 26.99 -3.40
N ILE A 204 -4.61 25.66 -3.25
CA ILE A 204 -4.34 24.75 -4.36
C ILE A 204 -5.50 24.80 -5.37
N GLN A 205 -6.75 24.71 -4.92
CA GLN A 205 -7.93 24.74 -5.79
C GLN A 205 -8.01 26.02 -6.62
N ASN A 206 -7.75 27.17 -6.01
CA ASN A 206 -7.74 28.46 -6.72
C ASN A 206 -6.65 28.52 -7.81
N ARG A 207 -5.58 27.74 -7.63
CA ARG A 207 -4.49 27.64 -8.60
C ARG A 207 -4.82 26.68 -9.74
N PHE A 208 -5.41 25.53 -9.43
CA PHE A 208 -5.76 24.50 -10.40
C PHE A 208 -7.27 24.50 -10.66
N HIS A 209 -7.75 25.56 -11.32
CA HIS A 209 -9.18 25.82 -11.47
C HIS A 209 -9.86 24.94 -12.53
N ASN A 210 -9.09 24.34 -13.45
CA ASN A 210 -9.64 23.45 -14.47
C ASN A 210 -9.94 22.04 -13.93
N GLN A 211 -9.52 21.71 -12.71
CA GLN A 211 -9.73 20.38 -12.16
C GLN A 211 -11.18 20.15 -11.71
N LYS A 212 -11.60 18.88 -11.66
CA LYS A 212 -12.92 18.49 -11.16
C LYS A 212 -13.08 18.91 -9.68
N ALA A 213 -14.10 19.69 -9.36
CA ALA A 213 -14.32 20.20 -8.00
C ALA A 213 -14.42 19.11 -6.90
N THR A 214 -14.83 17.89 -7.25
CA THR A 214 -15.01 16.79 -6.29
C THR A 214 -13.69 16.25 -5.73
N ILE A 215 -12.58 16.36 -6.46
CA ILE A 215 -11.31 15.71 -6.09
C ILE A 215 -10.69 16.30 -4.82
N TRP A 216 -10.96 17.58 -4.54
CA TRP A 216 -10.34 18.29 -3.42
C TRP A 216 -10.78 17.74 -2.07
N ASN A 217 -12.05 17.37 -1.97
CA ASN A 217 -12.60 16.72 -0.78
C ASN A 217 -12.03 15.31 -0.59
N ASP A 218 -11.84 14.56 -1.67
CA ASP A 218 -11.26 13.21 -1.60
C ASP A 218 -9.79 13.26 -1.17
N ILE A 219 -9.00 14.14 -1.78
CA ILE A 219 -7.58 14.35 -1.45
C ILE A 219 -7.41 14.84 -0.02
N SER A 220 -8.15 15.88 0.38
CA SER A 220 -8.08 16.41 1.76
C SER A 220 -8.45 15.33 2.78
N SER A 221 -9.54 14.59 2.54
CA SER A 221 -9.95 13.47 3.41
C SER A 221 -8.87 12.38 3.48
N GLY A 222 -8.23 12.05 2.36
CA GLY A 222 -7.11 11.10 2.32
C GLY A 222 -5.93 11.54 3.20
N ILE A 223 -5.50 12.80 3.09
CA ILE A 223 -4.39 13.35 3.88
C ILE A 223 -4.76 13.41 5.36
N TYR A 224 -5.99 13.87 5.68
CA TYR A 224 -6.50 13.92 7.05
C TYR A 224 -6.57 12.54 7.69
N ASN A 225 -7.00 11.52 6.94
CA ASN A 225 -7.17 10.17 7.43
C ASN A 225 -5.87 9.52 7.91
N VAL A 226 -4.69 9.90 7.37
CA VAL A 226 -3.41 9.36 7.88
C VAL A 226 -3.17 9.76 9.34
N ASN A 227 -3.62 10.94 9.74
CA ASN A 227 -3.56 11.38 11.15
C ASN A 227 -4.56 10.66 12.05
N LEU A 228 -5.74 10.31 11.52
CA LEU A 228 -6.75 9.57 12.26
C LEU A 228 -6.44 8.08 12.39
N PHE A 229 -5.88 7.50 11.32
CA PHE A 229 -5.65 6.06 11.16
C PHE A 229 -4.20 5.82 10.71
N PRO A 230 -3.22 6.02 11.60
CA PRO A 230 -1.79 6.05 11.24
C PRO A 230 -1.18 4.69 10.89
N THR A 231 -2.01 3.64 10.82
CA THR A 231 -1.58 2.26 10.54
C THR A 231 -1.56 1.91 9.05
N LYS A 232 -2.02 2.83 8.19
CA LYS A 232 -2.17 2.60 6.75
C LYS A 232 -1.77 3.86 5.98
N PRO A 233 -0.94 3.75 4.93
CA PRO A 233 -0.61 4.90 4.13
C PRO A 233 -1.81 5.33 3.29
N THR A 234 -1.85 6.63 2.97
CA THR A 234 -2.77 7.13 1.94
C THR A 234 -2.07 7.12 0.59
N ILE A 235 -2.78 6.66 -0.43
CA ILE A 235 -2.30 6.63 -1.81
C ILE A 235 -3.15 7.59 -2.64
N VAL A 236 -2.51 8.48 -3.37
CA VAL A 236 -3.13 9.41 -4.32
C VAL A 236 -2.45 9.19 -5.67
N ILE A 237 -3.17 8.64 -6.65
CA ILE A 237 -2.72 8.57 -8.04
C ILE A 237 -3.23 9.80 -8.78
N LEU A 238 -2.30 10.61 -9.27
CA LEU A 238 -2.56 11.69 -10.21
C LEU A 238 -2.20 11.21 -11.61
N PHE A 239 -3.05 11.43 -12.61
CA PHE A 239 -2.75 11.00 -13.97
C PHE A 239 -3.17 12.01 -15.03
N GLY A 240 -2.38 12.14 -16.08
CA GLY A 240 -2.61 13.09 -17.16
C GLY A 240 -1.45 13.07 -18.14
N ASN A 241 -1.54 13.87 -19.20
CA ASN A 241 -0.51 13.95 -20.22
C ASN A 241 0.33 15.23 -20.17
N GLU A 242 -0.20 16.28 -19.58
CA GLU A 242 0.54 17.51 -19.33
C GLU A 242 1.34 17.34 -18.03
N THR A 243 2.66 17.25 -18.18
CA THR A 243 3.57 16.84 -17.09
C THR A 243 3.81 17.94 -16.08
N ASP A 244 3.74 19.20 -16.49
CA ASP A 244 4.15 20.32 -15.66
C ASP A 244 3.08 20.62 -14.60
N THR A 245 1.80 20.68 -14.99
CA THR A 245 0.63 20.73 -14.10
C THR A 245 0.62 19.52 -13.17
N LEU A 246 0.82 18.32 -13.71
CA LEU A 246 0.82 17.06 -12.96
C LEU A 246 1.88 17.08 -11.84
N ASN A 247 3.12 17.43 -12.18
CA ASN A 247 4.22 17.52 -11.24
C ASN A 247 4.02 18.67 -10.23
N CYS A 248 3.52 19.83 -10.68
CA CYS A 248 3.29 20.97 -9.81
C CYS A 248 2.21 20.68 -8.76
N LEU A 249 1.10 20.07 -9.18
CA LEU A 249 0.04 19.65 -8.27
C LEU A 249 0.58 18.62 -7.26
N ALA A 250 1.36 17.63 -7.74
CA ALA A 250 1.98 16.65 -6.87
C ALA A 250 2.89 17.29 -5.82
N GLN A 251 3.69 18.29 -6.19
CA GLN A 251 4.59 19.01 -5.29
C GLN A 251 3.86 19.80 -4.20
N LEU A 252 2.80 20.52 -4.57
CA LEU A 252 1.99 21.27 -3.60
C LEU A 252 1.25 20.35 -2.63
N LEU A 253 0.71 19.23 -3.12
CA LEU A 253 0.12 18.19 -2.27
C LEU A 253 1.17 17.51 -1.39
N GLY A 254 2.38 17.31 -1.92
CA GLY A 254 3.51 16.74 -1.18
C GLY A 254 3.95 17.65 -0.03
N GLN A 255 4.06 18.95 -0.29
CA GLN A 255 4.39 19.95 0.72
C GLN A 255 3.31 20.02 1.81
N LEU A 256 2.04 20.09 1.42
CA LEU A 256 0.90 20.07 2.35
C LEU A 256 0.92 18.80 3.23
N SER A 257 1.07 17.64 2.60
CA SER A 257 1.13 16.36 3.33
C SER A 257 2.33 16.31 4.28
N GLY A 258 3.49 16.82 3.88
CA GLY A 258 4.69 16.89 4.72
C GLY A 258 4.48 17.76 5.96
N THR A 259 3.85 18.93 5.80
CA THR A 259 3.47 19.79 6.93
C THR A 259 2.51 19.07 7.87
N ILE A 260 1.46 18.45 7.34
CA ILE A 260 0.42 17.76 8.13
C ILE A 260 0.98 16.52 8.86
N LEU A 261 1.96 15.83 8.29
CA LEU A 261 2.62 14.67 8.89
C LEU A 261 3.81 15.05 9.80
N GLY A 262 4.13 16.35 9.90
CA GLY A 262 5.15 16.91 10.78
C GLY A 262 6.59 16.82 10.26
N SER A 263 6.82 16.37 9.03
CA SER A 263 8.15 16.39 8.41
C SER A 263 8.50 17.76 7.83
N ASN A 264 7.48 18.58 7.50
CA ASN A 264 7.61 19.87 6.81
C ASN A 264 8.40 19.80 5.49
N ASP A 265 8.46 18.62 4.89
CA ASP A 265 9.20 18.33 3.67
C ASP A 265 8.62 17.08 2.99
N TYR A 266 9.04 16.82 1.76
CA TYR A 266 8.61 15.67 0.98
C TYR A 266 9.76 15.04 0.20
N LEU A 267 9.63 13.75 -0.11
CA LEU A 267 10.58 12.99 -0.89
C LEU A 267 10.12 12.91 -2.35
N ILE A 268 10.92 13.41 -3.30
CA ILE A 268 10.68 13.17 -4.73
C ILE A 268 11.48 11.94 -5.15
N LEU A 269 10.79 10.97 -5.75
CA LEU A 269 11.37 9.77 -6.36
C LEU A 269 11.08 9.78 -7.85
N THR A 270 12.14 9.78 -8.64
CA THR A 270 12.09 9.66 -10.10
C THR A 270 12.33 8.21 -10.52
N PRO A 271 12.07 7.82 -11.78
CA PRO A 271 12.39 6.47 -12.24
C PRO A 271 13.85 6.04 -12.04
N LYS A 272 14.79 6.99 -11.92
CA LYS A 272 16.22 6.73 -11.69
C LYS A 272 16.52 6.28 -10.26
N ASP A 273 15.64 6.59 -9.31
CA ASP A 273 15.79 6.23 -7.90
C ASP A 273 15.43 4.76 -7.61
N PHE A 274 14.92 4.05 -8.63
CA PHE A 274 14.47 2.67 -8.57
C PHE A 274 15.46 1.72 -9.27
N PRO A 275 16.45 1.16 -8.54
CA PRO A 275 17.37 0.17 -9.11
C PRO A 275 16.62 -1.08 -9.58
N LYS A 276 17.20 -1.84 -10.51
CA LYS A 276 16.62 -3.10 -11.04
C LYS A 276 16.69 -4.25 -10.03
N ASP A 277 16.33 -3.99 -8.78
CA ASP A 277 16.25 -4.97 -7.71
C ASP A 277 15.25 -4.50 -6.65
N VAL A 278 14.32 -5.38 -6.29
CA VAL A 278 13.25 -5.09 -5.31
C VAL A 278 13.81 -4.87 -3.92
N GLY A 279 14.74 -5.72 -3.48
CA GLY A 279 15.32 -5.66 -2.14
C GLY A 279 16.13 -4.38 -1.94
N GLN A 280 16.93 -4.02 -2.94
CA GLN A 280 17.71 -2.79 -2.95
C GLN A 280 16.82 -1.55 -2.97
N THR A 281 15.74 -1.56 -3.76
CA THR A 281 14.73 -0.48 -3.77
C THR A 281 14.14 -0.27 -2.38
N ILE A 282 13.67 -1.35 -1.73
CA ILE A 282 13.12 -1.29 -0.38
C ILE A 282 14.16 -0.78 0.62
N HIS A 283 15.37 -1.34 0.59
CA HIS A 283 16.44 -0.98 1.51
C HIS A 283 16.82 0.50 1.40
N ASN A 284 17.05 1.00 0.18
CA ASN A 284 17.50 2.36 -0.08
C ASN A 284 16.44 3.42 0.26
N LEU A 285 15.16 3.09 0.08
CA LEU A 285 14.06 4.05 0.22
C LEU A 285 13.44 4.06 1.61
N LYS A 286 13.50 2.94 2.36
CA LYS A 286 12.85 2.82 3.67
C LYS A 286 13.14 3.99 4.60
N MET A 287 14.41 4.29 4.86
CA MET A 287 14.79 5.35 5.81
C MET A 287 14.37 6.73 5.32
N LYS A 288 14.48 7.00 4.01
CA LYS A 288 14.04 8.27 3.41
C LYS A 288 12.53 8.47 3.55
N ILE A 289 11.75 7.40 3.38
CA ILE A 289 10.30 7.44 3.51
C ILE A 289 9.90 7.66 4.98
N ILE A 290 10.56 6.98 5.94
CA ILE A 290 10.32 7.18 7.38
C ILE A 290 10.57 8.65 7.77
N GLU A 291 11.66 9.22 7.28
CA GLU A 291 12.04 10.61 7.57
C GLU A 291 11.04 11.60 6.96
N LYS A 292 10.73 11.46 5.66
CA LYS A 292 9.96 12.46 4.92
C LYS A 292 8.45 12.28 5.02
N LYS A 293 7.94 11.05 5.15
CA LYS A 293 6.52 10.64 5.29
C LYS A 293 5.59 11.04 4.14
N SER A 294 5.84 12.15 3.45
CA SER A 294 5.21 12.55 2.20
C SER A 294 6.13 12.18 1.05
N VAL A 295 5.66 11.35 0.12
CA VAL A 295 6.46 10.77 -0.97
C VAL A 295 5.77 11.01 -2.29
N ILE A 296 6.46 11.67 -3.21
CA ILE A 296 6.04 11.85 -4.60
C ILE A 296 6.79 10.84 -5.45
N VAL A 297 6.06 10.00 -6.18
CA VAL A 297 6.60 9.07 -7.17
C VAL A 297 6.31 9.63 -8.55
N GLN A 298 7.35 10.04 -9.26
CA GLN A 298 7.25 10.57 -10.60
C GLN A 298 7.21 9.46 -11.65
N ASP A 299 6.21 9.53 -12.53
CA ASP A 299 6.03 8.66 -13.68
C ASP A 299 6.18 7.16 -13.38
N LEU A 300 5.17 6.61 -12.68
CA LEU A 300 5.10 5.21 -12.27
C LEU A 300 5.38 4.24 -13.43
N LEU A 301 4.91 4.54 -14.64
CA LEU A 301 5.00 3.64 -15.80
C LEU A 301 6.40 3.60 -16.43
N SER A 302 7.27 4.54 -16.06
CA SER A 302 8.68 4.58 -16.47
C SER A 302 9.63 3.93 -15.46
N ILE A 303 9.14 3.54 -14.28
CA ILE A 303 9.92 2.80 -13.29
C ILE A 303 10.34 1.44 -13.88
N ASN A 304 11.51 0.97 -13.47
CA ASN A 304 11.98 -0.36 -13.81
C ASN A 304 10.96 -1.45 -13.42
N THR A 305 10.66 -2.37 -14.33
CA THR A 305 9.63 -3.40 -14.14
C THR A 305 9.92 -4.38 -13.01
N GLU A 306 11.19 -4.56 -12.62
CA GLU A 306 11.52 -5.34 -11.42
C GLU A 306 11.27 -4.51 -10.16
N ALA A 307 11.78 -3.27 -10.15
CA ALA A 307 11.69 -2.37 -9.01
C ALA A 307 10.25 -2.03 -8.60
N ILE A 308 9.32 -1.92 -9.56
CA ILE A 308 7.92 -1.58 -9.28
C ILE A 308 7.22 -2.60 -8.36
N LYS A 309 7.73 -3.84 -8.27
CA LYS A 309 7.22 -4.84 -7.30
C LYS A 309 7.45 -4.41 -5.84
N ALA A 310 8.36 -3.48 -5.57
CA ALA A 310 8.55 -2.92 -4.23
C ALA A 310 7.29 -2.22 -3.69
N PHE A 311 6.41 -1.74 -4.58
CA PHE A 311 5.13 -1.14 -4.20
C PHE A 311 4.17 -2.14 -3.54
N HIS A 312 4.39 -3.46 -3.65
CA HIS A 312 3.70 -4.42 -2.78
C HIS A 312 3.93 -4.15 -1.30
N ASN A 313 5.08 -3.60 -0.93
CA ASN A 313 5.42 -3.27 0.45
C ASN A 313 5.08 -1.80 0.75
N PHE A 314 5.35 -0.87 -0.17
CA PHE A 314 5.08 0.55 0.08
C PHE A 314 3.57 0.84 0.22
N CYS A 315 2.75 0.18 -0.59
CA CYS A 315 1.31 0.41 -0.70
C CYS A 315 0.47 -0.71 -0.07
N ASP A 316 1.05 -1.57 0.77
CA ASP A 316 0.25 -2.61 1.43
C ASP A 316 -0.70 -1.98 2.45
N ARG A 317 -1.97 -2.39 2.44
CA ARG A 317 -2.98 -1.86 3.35
C ARG A 317 -2.96 -2.49 4.74
N GLU A 318 -2.35 -3.67 4.88
CA GLU A 318 -2.33 -4.42 6.13
C GLU A 318 -0.95 -4.41 6.79
N LYS A 319 0.12 -4.43 6.00
CA LYS A 319 1.51 -4.40 6.47
C LYS A 319 2.40 -3.53 5.57
N PRO A 320 2.10 -2.23 5.46
CA PRO A 320 2.93 -1.32 4.69
C PRO A 320 4.34 -1.26 5.29
N LEU A 321 5.34 -0.98 4.45
CA LEU A 321 6.71 -0.75 4.90
C LEU A 321 6.80 0.44 5.87
N VAL A 322 6.00 1.47 5.60
CA VAL A 322 5.85 2.67 6.44
C VAL A 322 4.36 2.97 6.53
N GLU A 323 3.80 2.79 7.73
CA GLU A 323 2.36 2.96 8.00
C GLU A 323 1.90 4.42 7.90
N TYR A 324 2.68 5.33 8.47
CA TYR A 324 2.35 6.74 8.57
C TYR A 324 2.96 7.55 7.42
N ALA A 325 2.42 7.36 6.21
CA ALA A 325 2.90 8.01 5.00
C ALA A 325 1.77 8.40 4.03
N VAL A 326 2.03 9.39 3.18
CA VAL A 326 1.21 9.76 2.02
C VAL A 326 2.05 9.55 0.76
N TYR A 327 1.58 8.70 -0.14
CA TYR A 327 2.19 8.49 -1.46
C TYR A 327 1.37 9.21 -2.52
N ILE A 328 1.99 10.15 -3.21
CA ILE A 328 1.44 10.86 -4.37
C ILE A 328 2.15 10.32 -5.60
N ILE A 329 1.44 9.50 -6.37
CA ILE A 329 1.99 8.77 -7.51
C ILE A 329 1.49 9.43 -8.79
N THR A 330 2.40 9.84 -9.66
CA THR A 330 2.03 10.40 -10.97
C THR A 330 2.11 9.34 -12.05
N VAL A 331 1.15 9.37 -12.98
CA VAL A 331 1.05 8.44 -14.12
C VAL A 331 0.88 9.27 -15.38
N ILE A 332 1.88 9.25 -16.27
CA ILE A 332 1.84 9.99 -17.54
C ILE A 332 1.11 9.15 -18.59
N VAL A 333 -0.08 9.57 -18.98
CA VAL A 333 -0.97 8.81 -19.88
C VAL A 333 -1.81 9.73 -20.75
N ASP A 334 -1.99 9.33 -22.00
CA ASP A 334 -2.86 9.98 -22.98
C ASP A 334 -4.20 9.27 -23.15
N GLY A 335 -5.15 9.97 -23.76
CA GLY A 335 -6.38 9.38 -24.28
C GLY A 335 -7.45 9.05 -23.23
N TYR A 336 -7.31 9.57 -22.01
CA TYR A 336 -8.41 9.55 -21.03
C TYR A 336 -9.59 10.35 -21.56
N LYS A 337 -10.80 9.81 -21.39
CA LYS A 337 -12.06 10.47 -21.73
C LYS A 337 -12.90 10.60 -20.47
N SER A 338 -13.53 11.76 -20.25
CA SER A 338 -14.36 12.01 -19.06
C SER A 338 -15.53 11.05 -18.87
N ALA A 339 -15.96 10.34 -19.92
CA ALA A 339 -16.99 9.31 -19.86
C ALA A 339 -16.49 7.95 -19.34
N GLN A 340 -15.17 7.73 -19.27
CA GLN A 340 -14.58 6.52 -18.72
C GLN A 340 -14.42 6.64 -17.20
N ARG A 341 -14.50 5.52 -16.49
CA ARG A 341 -14.20 5.49 -15.05
C ARG A 341 -12.69 5.59 -14.83
N GLU A 342 -12.27 6.50 -13.95
CA GLU A 342 -10.87 6.80 -13.64
C GLU A 342 -10.09 5.54 -13.25
N LEU A 343 -10.66 4.74 -12.34
CA LEU A 343 -10.05 3.51 -11.83
C LEU A 343 -9.79 2.50 -12.96
N GLU A 344 -10.82 2.18 -13.74
CA GLU A 344 -10.73 1.20 -14.83
C GLU A 344 -9.72 1.62 -15.90
N PHE A 345 -9.65 2.93 -16.19
CA PHE A 345 -8.67 3.48 -17.10
C PHE A 345 -7.24 3.26 -16.56
N ILE A 346 -6.96 3.62 -15.31
CA ILE A 346 -5.62 3.51 -14.73
C ILE A 346 -5.17 2.06 -14.58
N GLU A 347 -6.03 1.17 -14.08
CA GLU A 347 -5.72 -0.25 -13.99
C GLU A 347 -5.36 -0.84 -15.35
N LYS A 348 -6.09 -0.47 -16.40
CA LYS A 348 -5.80 -0.89 -17.77
C LYS A 348 -4.44 -0.39 -18.27
N GLN A 349 -4.06 0.85 -17.98
CA GLN A 349 -2.77 1.40 -18.39
C GLN A 349 -1.61 0.69 -17.68
N ILE A 350 -1.72 0.48 -16.37
CA ILE A 350 -0.72 -0.25 -15.58
C ILE A 350 -0.59 -1.69 -16.09
N PHE A 351 -1.73 -2.38 -16.26
CA PHE A 351 -1.76 -3.76 -16.75
C PHE A 351 -1.11 -3.87 -18.14
N LYS A 352 -1.50 -3.00 -19.08
CA LYS A 352 -0.93 -2.98 -20.44
C LYS A 352 0.59 -2.78 -20.41
N ARG A 353 1.09 -1.91 -19.53
CA ARG A 353 2.51 -1.59 -19.43
C ARG A 353 3.35 -2.74 -18.85
N LEU A 354 2.81 -3.47 -17.87
CA LEU A 354 3.57 -4.41 -17.04
C LEU A 354 3.33 -5.89 -17.35
N SER A 355 2.20 -6.25 -17.99
CA SER A 355 1.79 -7.65 -18.23
C SER A 355 2.76 -8.47 -19.07
N SER A 356 3.63 -7.84 -19.87
CA SER A 356 4.68 -8.54 -20.62
C SER A 356 5.95 -8.86 -19.81
N HIS A 357 6.08 -8.32 -18.60
CA HIS A 357 7.28 -8.41 -17.77
C HIS A 357 7.02 -8.97 -16.36
N ILE A 358 5.76 -8.97 -15.91
CA ILE A 358 5.35 -9.40 -14.58
C ILE A 358 4.23 -10.41 -14.74
N ASP A 359 4.39 -11.57 -14.13
CA ASP A 359 3.37 -12.60 -14.11
C ASP A 359 2.08 -12.10 -13.45
N LYS A 360 0.94 -12.56 -13.97
CA LYS A 360 -0.38 -12.08 -13.56
C LYS A 360 -0.66 -12.22 -12.06
N ASP A 361 -0.17 -13.29 -11.44
CA ASP A 361 -0.32 -13.56 -10.01
C ASP A 361 0.42 -12.56 -9.11
N ILE A 362 1.45 -11.91 -9.64
CA ILE A 362 2.15 -10.79 -8.99
C ILE A 362 1.52 -9.46 -9.38
N LEU A 363 1.17 -9.29 -10.66
CA LEU A 363 0.66 -8.03 -11.21
C LEU A 363 -0.72 -7.67 -10.66
N ASP A 364 -1.67 -8.60 -10.60
CA ASP A 364 -3.04 -8.29 -10.15
C ASP A 364 -3.02 -7.73 -8.71
N PRO A 365 -2.36 -8.37 -7.71
CA PRO A 365 -2.29 -7.79 -6.36
C PRO A 365 -1.44 -6.52 -6.25
N LEU A 366 -0.54 -6.26 -7.21
CA LEU A 366 0.22 -5.01 -7.27
C LEU A 366 -0.71 -3.86 -7.69
N ILE A 367 -1.48 -4.07 -8.77
CA ILE A 367 -2.47 -3.10 -9.26
C ILE A 367 -3.46 -2.79 -8.15
N THR A 368 -4.06 -3.81 -7.52
CA THR A 368 -5.03 -3.60 -6.43
C THR A 368 -4.47 -2.73 -5.31
N ARG A 369 -3.20 -2.91 -4.91
CA ARG A 369 -2.59 -2.08 -3.86
C ARG A 369 -2.34 -0.64 -4.32
N LEU A 370 -1.85 -0.46 -5.54
CA LEU A 370 -1.62 0.87 -6.11
C LEU A 370 -2.93 1.64 -6.24
N THR A 371 -4.02 0.96 -6.60
CA THR A 371 -5.32 1.58 -6.87
C THR A 371 -6.30 1.56 -5.69
N ASP A 372 -5.88 1.10 -4.50
CA ASP A 372 -6.69 1.15 -3.25
C ASP A 372 -6.69 2.55 -2.60
N GLY A 373 -6.66 3.59 -3.43
CA GLY A 373 -6.53 4.99 -3.03
C GLY A 373 -7.36 5.93 -3.88
N ILE A 374 -7.01 7.21 -3.81
CA ILE A 374 -7.67 8.28 -4.55
C ILE A 374 -7.06 8.32 -5.96
N ILE A 375 -7.89 8.33 -7.00
CA ILE A 375 -7.45 8.34 -8.40
C ILE A 375 -8.04 9.56 -9.09
N VAL A 376 -7.17 10.43 -9.58
CA VAL A 376 -7.52 11.79 -10.00
C VAL A 376 -6.98 12.08 -11.40
N PRO A 377 -7.84 12.37 -12.38
CA PRO A 377 -7.40 12.91 -13.66
C PRO A 377 -6.97 14.36 -13.46
N VAL A 378 -5.78 14.69 -13.93
CA VAL A 378 -5.24 16.05 -13.93
C VAL A 378 -5.42 16.65 -15.31
N LEU A 379 -6.17 17.74 -15.37
CA LEU A 379 -6.41 18.51 -16.58
C LEU A 379 -5.34 19.59 -16.74
N PRO A 380 -4.95 19.95 -17.97
CA PRO A 380 -3.99 21.03 -18.18
C PRO A 380 -4.48 22.38 -17.62
N GLU A 381 -3.60 23.15 -17.00
CA GLU A 381 -3.86 24.54 -16.61
C GLU A 381 -3.31 25.50 -17.68
N SER A 382 -4.20 26.20 -18.38
CA SER A 382 -3.80 27.14 -19.42
C SER A 382 -3.24 28.42 -18.81
N GLY A 383 -2.00 28.78 -19.14
CA GLY A 383 -1.41 30.07 -18.75
C GLY A 383 -0.50 30.04 -17.52
N MET A 384 -0.22 28.86 -16.94
CA MET A 384 0.85 28.72 -15.95
C MET A 384 2.14 28.27 -16.65
N ASN A 385 3.10 29.18 -16.78
CA ASN A 385 4.50 28.76 -16.99
C ASN A 385 5.01 28.27 -15.65
N PHE A 386 4.90 26.97 -15.39
CA PHE A 386 5.38 26.36 -14.15
C PHE A 386 6.91 26.44 -14.06
N ASN A 387 7.44 27.60 -13.68
CA ASN A 387 8.80 27.67 -13.16
C ASN A 387 8.80 26.90 -11.83
N SER A 388 9.81 26.05 -11.60
CA SER A 388 9.89 25.20 -10.40
C SER A 388 9.74 25.97 -9.08
N ALA A 389 10.12 27.26 -9.03
CA ALA A 389 9.93 28.12 -7.87
C ALA A 389 8.45 28.38 -7.55
N GLU A 390 7.59 28.38 -8.57
CA GLU A 390 6.17 28.64 -8.41
C GLU A 390 5.46 27.43 -7.82
N CYS A 391 5.94 26.19 -7.96
CA CYS A 391 5.29 24.98 -7.44
C CYS A 391 5.55 24.72 -5.96
N SER A 392 5.56 25.79 -5.17
CA SER A 392 5.71 25.76 -3.72
C SER A 392 4.78 26.79 -3.07
N PHE A 393 4.37 26.56 -1.82
CA PHE A 393 3.72 27.62 -1.06
C PHE A 393 4.73 28.74 -0.79
N SER A 394 4.33 30.00 -1.07
CA SER A 394 5.18 31.17 -0.80
C SER A 394 5.69 31.17 0.65
N ALA A 395 6.93 31.61 0.86
CA ALA A 395 7.56 31.68 2.17
C ALA A 395 6.76 32.52 3.18
N ASP A 396 6.04 33.53 2.69
CA ASP A 396 5.16 34.39 3.50
C ASP A 396 3.87 33.67 3.96
N ASN A 397 3.57 32.53 3.33
CA ASN A 397 2.48 31.61 3.65
C ASN A 397 3.01 30.29 4.24
N LYS A 398 4.23 30.25 4.81
CA LYS A 398 4.68 29.07 5.56
C LYS A 398 3.62 28.73 6.62
N LEU A 399 3.05 27.53 6.42
CA LEU A 399 1.87 27.01 7.10
C LEU A 399 2.05 26.84 8.61
#